data_AF-A0A1V4MS11-F1
#
_entry.id   AF-A0A1V4MS11-F1
#
_cell.length_a   1.000
_cell.length_b   1.000
_cell.length_c   1.000
_cell.angle_alpha   90.00
_cell.angle_beta   90.00
_cell.angle_gamma   90.00
#
_symmetry.space_group_name_H-M   'P 1'
#
loop_
_entity.id
_entity.type
_entity.pdbx_description
1 polymer ?
#
loop_
_entity_poly.entity_id
_entity_poly.type
_entity_poly.pdbx_seq_one_letter_code
_entity_poly.pdbx_strand_id
1 'polypeptide(L)'
;MTLVVGCITTVPEKLRISDKWEEATIPLRDGRVDEAVANLRTLLDDPDYECRAAFYLFVFDGAENEYVRIIRSEACELKNPGEAELVEKFLATEEKLFQLESEYNKKESSLNNLQKETENLEKELSRLRFELQKTEEIRRETEKWRIQ
;
A
#
# COMPACT_ATOMS: atom_id res chain seq x y z
N MET A 1 35.22 65.39 22.12
CA MET A 1 34.16 65.39 21.10
C MET A 1 34.26 64.08 20.32
N THR A 2 33.26 63.24 20.54
CA THR A 2 32.98 61.97 19.85
C THR A 2 32.62 62.20 18.40
N LEU A 3 33.21 61.44 17.48
CA LEU A 3 32.56 61.09 16.20
C LEU A 3 32.91 59.64 15.86
N VAL A 4 31.97 58.77 16.21
CA VAL A 4 31.86 57.40 15.71
C VAL A 4 31.47 57.50 14.24
N VAL A 5 32.38 57.20 13.33
CA VAL A 5 32.05 57.03 11.91
C VAL A 5 31.76 55.54 11.73
N GLY A 6 30.48 55.20 11.84
CA GLY A 6 29.99 53.86 11.56
C GLY A 6 30.24 53.50 10.10
N CYS A 7 30.89 52.35 9.89
CA CYS A 7 30.80 51.64 8.62
C CYS A 7 29.35 51.17 8.45
N ILE A 8 28.55 51.94 7.69
CA ILE A 8 27.31 51.42 7.14
C ILE A 8 27.70 50.54 5.96
N THR A 9 27.81 49.24 6.20
CA THR A 9 27.75 48.25 5.14
C THR A 9 26.31 48.20 4.66
N THR A 10 25.92 49.11 3.77
CA THR A 10 24.72 48.88 2.94
C THR A 10 25.06 47.75 1.98
N VAL A 11 24.73 46.52 2.38
CA VAL A 11 24.59 45.42 1.42
C VAL A 11 23.50 45.85 0.45
N PRO A 12 23.75 45.89 -0.87
CA PRO A 12 22.72 46.31 -1.82
C PRO A 12 21.58 45.29 -1.83
N GLU A 13 20.39 45.72 -1.45
CA GLU A 13 19.13 44.97 -1.46
C GLU A 13 18.54 44.87 -2.88
N LYS A 14 19.38 44.53 -3.87
CA LYS A 14 18.97 44.36 -5.27
C LYS A 14 19.55 43.08 -5.83
N LEU A 15 18.65 42.19 -6.25
CA LEU A 15 18.82 40.83 -6.80
C LEU A 15 18.69 39.67 -5.79
N ARG A 16 17.67 39.71 -4.92
CA ARG A 16 17.04 38.44 -4.51
C ARG A 16 16.12 38.02 -5.66
N ILE A 17 16.63 37.17 -6.57
CA ILE A 17 15.75 36.39 -7.44
C ILE A 17 15.01 35.45 -6.48
N SER A 18 13.71 35.62 -6.37
CA SER A 18 12.88 34.75 -5.54
C SER A 18 13.02 33.33 -6.07
N ASP A 19 13.30 32.38 -5.19
CA ASP A 19 13.43 30.96 -5.55
C ASP A 19 12.05 30.48 -6.04
N LYS A 20 11.98 29.85 -7.22
CA LYS A 20 10.70 29.32 -7.76
C LYS A 20 10.00 28.41 -6.75
N TRP A 21 10.78 27.69 -5.94
CA TRP A 21 10.27 26.88 -4.85
C TRP A 21 9.58 27.70 -3.76
N GLU A 22 10.19 28.82 -3.36
CA GLU A 22 9.63 29.71 -2.34
C GLU A 22 8.32 30.30 -2.84
N GLU A 23 8.26 30.78 -4.09
CA GLU A 23 7.03 31.27 -4.71
C GLU A 23 5.92 30.21 -4.75
N ALA A 24 6.25 28.99 -5.15
CA ALA A 24 5.28 27.90 -5.22
C ALA A 24 4.75 27.46 -3.85
N THR A 25 5.52 27.67 -2.77
CA THR A 25 5.16 27.21 -1.41
C THR A 25 4.61 28.30 -0.49
N ILE A 26 4.60 29.57 -0.90
CA ILE A 26 3.92 30.65 -0.15
C ILE A 26 2.45 30.30 0.15
N PRO A 27 1.63 29.82 -0.81
CA PRO A 27 0.23 29.53 -0.52
C PRO A 27 0.04 28.41 0.53
N LEU A 28 1.00 27.48 0.68
CA LEU A 28 0.97 26.47 1.75
C LEU A 28 1.03 27.10 3.14
N ARG A 29 1.85 28.15 3.32
CA ARG A 29 1.96 28.87 4.59
C ARG A 29 0.66 29.58 4.97
N ASP A 30 -0.08 30.01 3.96
CA ASP A 30 -1.37 30.68 4.11
C ASP A 30 -2.56 29.71 4.19
N GLY A 31 -2.31 28.39 4.16
CA GLY A 31 -3.35 27.36 4.16
C GLY A 31 -4.12 27.22 2.84
N ARG A 32 -3.66 27.86 1.76
CA ARG A 32 -4.24 27.81 0.42
C ARG A 32 -3.65 26.64 -0.38
N VAL A 33 -4.05 25.42 -0.01
CA VAL A 33 -3.47 24.17 -0.55
C VAL A 33 -3.69 24.02 -2.05
N ASP A 34 -4.90 24.29 -2.56
CA ASP A 34 -5.20 24.12 -4.00
C ASP A 34 -4.34 25.03 -4.89
N GLU A 35 -4.09 26.26 -4.45
CA GLU A 35 -3.23 27.23 -5.14
C GLU A 35 -1.77 26.79 -5.09
N ALA A 36 -1.31 26.25 -3.95
CA ALA A 36 0.03 25.68 -3.85
C ALA A 36 0.21 24.47 -4.77
N VAL A 37 -0.78 23.56 -4.84
CA VAL A 37 -0.75 22.41 -5.75
C VAL A 37 -0.64 22.87 -7.20
N ALA A 38 -1.44 23.86 -7.61
CA ALA A 38 -1.35 24.43 -8.95
C ALA A 38 0.04 25.01 -9.25
N ASN A 39 0.64 25.73 -8.30
CA ASN A 39 1.97 26.31 -8.47
C ASN A 39 3.07 25.23 -8.48
N LEU A 40 3.00 24.23 -7.60
CA LEU A 40 3.95 23.12 -7.53
C LEU A 40 3.96 22.29 -8.82
N ARG A 41 2.81 22.12 -9.48
CA ARG A 41 2.74 21.44 -10.79
C ARG A 41 3.60 22.09 -11.86
N THR A 42 3.75 23.42 -11.82
CA THR A 42 4.60 24.14 -12.78
C THR A 42 6.09 23.84 -12.60
N LEU A 43 6.49 23.27 -11.45
CA LEU A 43 7.86 22.90 -11.15
C LEU A 43 8.22 21.48 -11.59
N LEU A 44 7.26 20.69 -12.07
CA LEU A 44 7.52 19.33 -12.56
C LEU A 44 8.37 19.32 -13.84
N ASP A 45 8.29 20.37 -14.65
CA ASP A 45 9.10 20.50 -15.87
C ASP A 45 10.52 21.05 -15.60
N ASP A 46 10.84 21.39 -14.34
CA ASP A 46 12.13 21.94 -13.94
C ASP A 46 12.97 20.87 -13.22
N PRO A 47 14.06 20.35 -13.85
CA PRO A 47 14.86 19.26 -13.28
C PRO A 47 15.43 19.54 -11.89
N ASP A 48 15.56 20.81 -11.51
CA ASP A 48 16.07 21.20 -10.19
C ASP A 48 15.03 21.05 -9.07
N TYR A 49 13.74 21.09 -9.42
CA TYR A 49 12.65 21.04 -8.47
C TYR A 49 11.74 19.82 -8.65
N GLU A 50 11.79 19.14 -9.79
CA GLU A 50 10.89 18.04 -10.19
C GLU A 50 10.68 17.01 -9.07
N CYS A 51 11.76 16.41 -8.55
CA CYS A 51 11.66 15.37 -7.52
C CYS A 51 10.98 15.87 -6.24
N ARG A 52 11.34 17.10 -5.83
CA ARG A 52 10.79 17.73 -4.63
C ARG A 52 9.34 18.11 -4.85
N ALA A 53 8.99 18.67 -6.00
CA ALA A 53 7.63 19.04 -6.35
C ALA A 53 6.73 17.80 -6.41
N ALA A 54 7.20 16.71 -7.03
CA ALA A 54 6.49 15.44 -7.08
C ALA A 54 6.16 14.88 -5.69
N PHE A 55 7.10 14.93 -4.74
CA PHE A 55 6.84 14.52 -3.36
C PHE A 55 5.73 15.34 -2.71
N TYR A 56 5.79 16.67 -2.80
CA TYR A 56 4.78 17.53 -2.18
C TYR A 56 3.42 17.44 -2.86
N LEU A 57 3.37 17.20 -4.17
CA LEU A 57 2.13 16.89 -4.88
C LEU A 57 1.53 15.60 -4.34
N PHE A 58 2.30 14.50 -4.27
CA PHE A 58 1.84 13.27 -3.63
C PHE A 58 1.25 13.50 -2.23
N VAL A 59 1.91 14.29 -1.39
CA VAL A 59 1.43 14.58 -0.03
C VAL A 59 0.12 15.38 -0.01
N PHE A 60 -0.08 16.32 -0.93
CA PHE A 60 -1.22 17.25 -0.88
C PHE A 60 -2.38 16.92 -1.83
N ASP A 61 -2.10 16.33 -2.99
CA ASP A 61 -3.10 16.00 -4.01
C ASP A 61 -3.24 14.48 -4.25
N GLY A 62 -2.43 13.66 -3.58
CA GLY A 62 -2.50 12.21 -3.68
C GLY A 62 -1.99 11.66 -5.02
N ALA A 63 -1.18 12.40 -5.78
CA ALA A 63 -0.60 11.97 -7.05
C ALA A 63 0.51 10.90 -6.88
N GLU A 64 0.17 9.79 -6.23
CA GLU A 64 1.07 8.67 -5.93
C GLU A 64 1.73 8.10 -7.18
N ASN A 65 0.94 7.78 -8.22
CA ASN A 65 1.46 7.20 -9.46
C ASN A 65 2.47 8.12 -10.17
N GLU A 66 2.23 9.43 -10.11
CA GLU A 66 3.12 10.42 -10.72
C GLU A 66 4.41 10.55 -9.92
N TYR A 67 4.30 10.60 -8.58
CA TYR A 67 5.46 10.60 -7.69
C TYR A 67 6.32 9.35 -7.87
N VAL A 68 5.72 8.16 -7.85
CA VAL A 68 6.44 6.89 -8.08
C VAL A 68 7.14 6.88 -9.44
N ARG A 69 6.49 7.40 -10.49
CA ARG A 69 7.12 7.49 -11.82
C ARG A 69 8.33 8.44 -11.81
N ILE A 70 8.21 9.60 -11.16
CA ILE A 70 9.22 10.66 -11.15
C ILE A 70 10.42 10.29 -10.27
N ILE A 71 10.18 9.77 -9.05
CA ILE A 71 11.25 9.44 -8.10
C ILE A 71 12.17 8.32 -8.62
N ARG A 72 11.64 7.46 -9.50
CA ARG A 72 12.36 6.39 -10.22
C ARG A 72 13.04 6.87 -11.51
N SER A 73 12.96 8.15 -11.85
CA SER A 73 13.75 8.71 -12.94
C SER A 73 15.22 8.75 -12.53
N GLU A 74 16.14 8.52 -13.48
CA GLU A 74 17.59 8.53 -13.21
C GLU A 74 18.04 9.84 -12.54
N ALA A 75 17.45 10.98 -12.92
CA ALA A 75 17.75 12.28 -12.33
C ALA A 75 17.36 12.34 -10.84
N CYS A 76 16.19 11.81 -10.48
CA CYS A 76 15.71 11.80 -9.10
C CYS A 76 16.36 10.72 -8.24
N GLU A 77 16.70 9.57 -8.82
CA GLU A 77 17.48 8.53 -8.14
C GLU A 77 18.87 9.04 -7.76
N LEU A 78 19.53 9.81 -8.64
CA LEU A 78 20.82 10.42 -8.35
C LEU A 78 20.73 11.50 -7.27
N LYS A 79 19.68 12.33 -7.29
CA LYS A 79 19.49 13.42 -6.32
C LYS A 79 18.99 12.93 -4.96
N ASN A 80 18.12 11.92 -4.92
CA ASN A 80 17.45 11.39 -3.72
C ASN A 80 17.51 9.85 -3.65
N PRO A 81 18.72 9.24 -3.60
CA PRO A 81 18.87 7.79 -3.71
C PRO A 81 18.19 7.01 -2.58
N GLY A 82 18.19 7.54 -1.36
CA GLY A 82 17.52 6.89 -0.23
C GLY A 82 16.01 6.86 -0.35
N GLU A 83 15.41 7.90 -0.94
CA GLU A 83 13.97 7.98 -1.16
C GLU A 83 13.54 7.02 -2.27
N ALA A 84 14.27 6.98 -3.39
CA ALA A 84 14.04 6.01 -4.44
C ALA A 84 14.16 4.55 -3.95
N GLU A 85 15.19 4.24 -3.15
CA GLU A 85 15.36 2.91 -2.56
C GLU A 85 14.18 2.53 -1.64
N LEU A 86 13.67 3.47 -0.85
CA LEU A 86 12.52 3.25 0.00
C LEU A 86 11.25 2.98 -0.81
N VAL A 87 11.03 3.72 -1.90
CA VAL A 87 9.89 3.50 -2.80
C VAL A 87 9.97 2.12 -3.45
N GLU A 88 11.13 1.70 -3.95
CA GLU A 88 11.31 0.35 -4.51
C GLU A 88 11.04 -0.75 -3.48
N LYS A 89 11.54 -0.59 -2.25
CA LYS A 89 11.26 -1.52 -1.15
C LYS A 89 9.77 -1.57 -0.79
N PHE A 90 9.11 -0.42 -0.79
CA PHE A 90 7.68 -0.32 -0.52
C PHE A 90 6.88 -1.07 -1.58
N LEU A 91 7.11 -0.78 -2.86
CA LEU A 91 6.41 -1.44 -3.98
C LEU A 91 6.63 -2.96 -3.99
N ALA A 92 7.87 -3.41 -3.77
CA ALA A 92 8.18 -4.84 -3.68
C ALA A 92 7.50 -5.51 -2.47
N THR A 93 7.25 -4.76 -1.40
CA THR A 93 6.54 -5.26 -0.21
C THR A 93 5.03 -5.34 -0.46
N GLU A 94 4.45 -4.33 -1.11
CA GLU A 94 3.03 -4.37 -1.52
C GLU A 94 2.74 -5.53 -2.46
N GLU A 95 3.61 -5.78 -3.45
CA GLU A 95 3.44 -6.91 -4.37
C GLU A 95 3.44 -8.25 -3.62
N LYS A 96 4.38 -8.42 -2.68
CA LYS A 96 4.45 -9.62 -1.83
C LYS A 96 3.21 -9.76 -0.95
N LEU A 97 2.72 -8.67 -0.37
CA LEU A 97 1.51 -8.68 0.43
C LEU A 97 0.32 -9.16 -0.39
N PHE A 98 0.15 -8.60 -1.61
CA PHE A 98 -0.91 -9.00 -2.53
C PHE A 98 -0.84 -10.49 -2.89
N GLN A 99 0.36 -11.02 -3.16
CA GLN A 99 0.57 -12.44 -3.44
C GLN A 99 0.17 -13.30 -2.23
N LEU A 100 0.57 -12.90 -1.02
CA LEU A 100 0.25 -13.62 0.22
C LEU A 100 -1.25 -13.61 0.52
N GLU A 101 -1.95 -12.50 0.31
CA GLU A 101 -3.40 -12.41 0.46
C GLU A 101 -4.13 -13.33 -0.52
N SER A 102 -3.66 -13.38 -1.78
CA SER A 102 -4.19 -14.30 -2.79
C SER A 102 -4.01 -15.76 -2.38
N GLU A 103 -2.84 -16.14 -1.87
CA GLU A 103 -2.59 -17.48 -1.35
C GLU A 103 -3.42 -17.82 -0.11
N TYR A 104 -3.58 -16.86 0.79
CA TYR A 104 -4.41 -17.00 1.98
C TYR A 104 -5.86 -17.31 1.60
N ASN A 105 -6.45 -16.52 0.70
CA ASN A 105 -7.82 -16.71 0.22
C ASN A 105 -8.02 -18.09 -0.44
N LYS A 106 -7.02 -18.55 -1.21
CA LYS A 106 -7.04 -19.91 -1.80
C LYS A 106 -7.05 -21.00 -0.71
N LYS A 107 -6.20 -20.86 0.32
CA LYS A 107 -6.14 -21.82 1.43
C LYS A 107 -7.43 -21.82 2.25
N GLU A 108 -7.99 -20.65 2.53
CA GLU A 108 -9.27 -20.51 3.23
C GLU A 108 -10.41 -21.19 2.46
N SER A 109 -10.51 -20.96 1.14
CA SER A 109 -11.51 -21.62 0.31
C SER A 109 -11.36 -23.15 0.31
N SER A 110 -10.12 -23.66 0.30
CA SER A 110 -9.82 -25.09 0.36
C SER A 110 -10.23 -25.69 1.71
N LEU A 111 -9.94 -24.99 2.81
CA LEU A 111 -10.32 -25.40 4.16
C LEU A 111 -11.84 -25.50 4.28
N ASN A 112 -12.57 -24.49 3.81
CA ASN A 112 -14.03 -24.48 3.83
C ASN A 112 -14.63 -25.63 3.03
N ASN A 113 -14.03 -25.99 1.90
CA ASN A 113 -14.46 -27.14 1.10
C ASN A 113 -14.19 -28.47 1.82
N LEU A 114 -13.00 -28.65 2.40
CA LEU A 114 -12.66 -29.83 3.18
C LEU A 114 -13.55 -30.00 4.41
N GLN A 115 -13.92 -28.90 5.07
CA GLN A 115 -14.84 -28.93 6.20
C GLN A 115 -16.21 -29.45 5.78
N LYS A 116 -16.77 -28.95 4.66
CA LYS A 116 -18.04 -29.45 4.11
C LYS A 116 -17.98 -30.92 3.72
N GLU A 117 -16.86 -31.35 3.12
CA GLU A 117 -16.66 -32.74 2.74
C GLU A 117 -16.61 -33.65 3.98
N THR A 118 -15.90 -33.21 5.03
CA THR A 118 -15.83 -33.91 6.32
C THR A 118 -17.22 -34.07 6.94
N GLU A 119 -18.00 -32.99 7.01
CA GLU A 119 -19.38 -33.03 7.50
C GLU A 119 -20.29 -33.96 6.68
N ASN A 120 -20.08 -34.05 5.36
CA ASN A 120 -20.83 -34.97 4.51
C ASN A 120 -20.44 -36.44 4.79
N LEU A 121 -19.15 -36.71 4.86
CA LEU A 121 -18.63 -38.05 5.14
C LEU A 121 -19.06 -38.55 6.53
N GLU A 122 -19.11 -37.68 7.54
CA GLU A 122 -19.63 -38.03 8.87
C GLU A 122 -21.11 -38.46 8.84
N LYS A 123 -21.93 -37.78 8.02
CA LYS A 123 -23.34 -38.16 7.81
C LYS A 123 -23.46 -39.51 7.11
N GLU A 124 -22.67 -39.74 6.06
CA GLU A 124 -22.66 -41.02 5.34
C GLU A 124 -22.19 -42.18 6.22
N LEU A 125 -21.12 -41.98 7.00
CA LEU A 125 -20.65 -42.98 7.97
C LEU A 125 -21.71 -43.32 9.01
N SER A 126 -22.41 -42.32 9.53
CA SER A 126 -23.49 -42.52 10.50
C SER A 126 -24.65 -43.33 9.89
N ARG A 127 -25.02 -43.03 8.65
CA ARG A 127 -26.03 -43.78 7.90
C ARG A 127 -25.62 -45.23 7.69
N LEU A 128 -24.41 -45.48 7.22
CA LEU A 128 -23.90 -46.84 6.96
C LEU A 128 -23.82 -47.67 8.25
N ARG A 129 -23.40 -47.08 9.37
CA ARG A 129 -23.41 -47.75 10.69
C ARG A 129 -24.83 -48.18 11.09
N PHE A 130 -25.81 -47.33 10.85
CA PHE A 130 -27.21 -47.65 11.14
C PHE A 130 -27.76 -48.77 10.24
N GLU A 131 -27.49 -48.70 8.93
CA GLU A 131 -27.89 -49.75 7.97
C GLU A 131 -27.25 -51.10 8.30
N LEU A 132 -25.96 -51.10 8.70
CA LEU A 132 -25.27 -52.29 9.17
C LEU A 132 -25.93 -52.89 10.41
N GLN A 133 -26.20 -52.05 11.43
CA GLN A 133 -26.87 -52.49 12.66
C GLN A 133 -28.23 -53.16 12.38
N LYS A 134 -29.04 -52.56 11.52
CA LYS A 134 -30.33 -53.13 11.09
C LYS A 134 -30.17 -54.48 10.39
N THR A 135 -29.18 -54.59 9.51
CA THR A 135 -28.91 -55.83 8.78
C THR A 135 -28.45 -56.94 9.73
N GLU A 136 -27.63 -56.61 10.72
CA GLU A 136 -27.23 -57.57 11.76
C GLU A 136 -28.40 -58.03 12.64
N GLU A 137 -29.33 -57.14 12.96
CA GLU A 137 -30.55 -57.47 13.70
C GLU A 137 -31.42 -58.46 12.92
N ILE A 138 -31.71 -58.17 11.66
CA ILE A 138 -32.45 -59.07 10.75
C ILE A 138 -31.76 -60.43 10.65
N ARG A 139 -30.42 -60.47 10.52
CA ARG A 139 -29.66 -61.72 10.48
C ARG A 139 -29.85 -62.54 11.75
N ARG A 140 -29.77 -61.91 12.93
CA ARG A 140 -29.96 -62.59 14.23
C ARG A 140 -31.36 -63.16 14.38
N GLU A 141 -32.38 -62.40 13.99
CA GLU A 141 -33.77 -62.88 14.03
C GLU A 141 -33.97 -64.05 13.08
N THR A 142 -33.50 -63.93 11.83
CA THR A 142 -33.60 -64.99 10.82
C THR A 142 -32.92 -66.28 11.28
N GLU A 143 -31.77 -66.19 11.96
CA GLU A 143 -31.08 -67.36 12.50
C GLU A 143 -31.86 -68.03 13.63
N LYS A 144 -32.53 -67.25 14.50
CA LYS A 144 -33.42 -67.82 15.53
C LYS A 144 -34.57 -68.61 14.92
N TRP A 145 -35.17 -68.11 13.83
CA TRP A 145 -36.25 -68.79 13.11
C TRP A 145 -35.82 -70.09 12.43
N ARG A 146 -34.53 -70.27 12.08
CA ARG A 146 -34.03 -71.51 11.47
C ARG A 146 -33.81 -72.65 12.46
N ILE A 147 -33.59 -72.32 13.72
CA ILE A 147 -33.22 -73.28 14.78
C ILE A 147 -34.48 -73.79 15.53
N GLN A 148 -35.62 -73.10 15.39
CA GLN A 148 -36.94 -73.53 15.87
C GLN A 148 -37.65 -74.43 14.85
#